data_AF-A0A7J6HY59-F1
#
_entry.id   AF-A0A7J6HY59-F1
#
_cell.length_a   1.000
_cell.length_b   1.000
_cell.length_c   1.000
_cell.angle_alpha   90.00
_cell.angle_beta   90.00
_cell.angle_gamma   90.00
#
_symmetry.space_group_name_H-M   'P 1'
#
loop_
_entity.id
_entity.type
_entity.pdbx_description
1 polymer ?
#
loop_
_entity_poly.entity_id
_entity_poly.type
_entity_poly.pdbx_seq_one_letter_code
_entity_poly.pdbx_strand_id
1 'polypeptide(L)'
;MEEITDGVNNMNVADSQKRNRIQVSNTKKPLFFYVNLAKRYMQQYNEVELSALGMEITDGVNNMNVADSQKRNRIQVSNTKKPLFFYVNLAKRYMQQYNEVELSALGMAIATVVTIAEILKNNGLALEKKIMTSTVDIKDDSRGRPVQKAKIEILLGKTANFDELMAAAQEEKEAREAAEEQS
;
A
#
# COMPACT_ATOMS: atom_id res chain seq x y z
N MET A 1 -16.51 52.75 -32.46
CA MET A 1 -15.17 52.70 -31.84
C MET A 1 -15.37 52.08 -30.48
N GLU A 2 -14.71 50.94 -30.26
CA GLU A 2 -14.19 50.40 -28.99
C GLU A 2 -15.07 50.40 -27.74
N GLU A 3 -15.09 49.41 -26.85
CA GLU A 3 -14.74 47.99 -26.80
C GLU A 3 -15.06 47.59 -25.32
N ILE A 4 -15.53 46.36 -25.08
CA ILE A 4 -15.36 45.44 -23.92
C ILE A 4 -15.21 46.05 -22.49
N THR A 5 -15.86 45.61 -21.39
CA THR A 5 -16.05 44.27 -20.80
C THR A 5 -17.01 44.35 -19.62
N ASP A 6 -17.85 43.33 -19.44
CA ASP A 6 -18.54 43.03 -18.18
C ASP A 6 -17.53 42.60 -17.10
N GLY A 7 -17.44 43.40 -16.03
CA GLY A 7 -16.74 43.06 -14.81
C GLY A 7 -17.73 43.01 -13.66
N VAL A 8 -18.10 41.82 -13.21
CA VAL A 8 -18.95 41.62 -12.03
C VAL A 8 -18.23 40.70 -11.05
N ASN A 9 -17.84 41.32 -9.93
CA ASN A 9 -17.88 40.86 -8.53
C ASN A 9 -17.34 39.47 -8.15
N ASN A 10 -16.84 39.20 -6.94
CA ASN A 10 -16.38 39.92 -5.75
C ASN A 10 -16.10 38.78 -4.73
N MET A 11 -15.33 39.07 -3.68
CA MET A 11 -15.09 38.26 -2.46
C MET A 11 -14.18 37.03 -2.64
N ASN A 12 -12.92 37.05 -2.17
CA ASN A 12 -12.47 37.18 -0.78
C ASN A 12 -13.08 36.12 0.13
N VAL A 13 -12.30 35.11 0.54
CA VAL A 13 -12.14 34.66 1.94
C VAL A 13 -10.92 33.74 1.98
N ALA A 14 -10.05 34.04 2.94
CA ALA A 14 -8.86 33.29 3.30
C ALA A 14 -9.18 31.83 3.66
N ASP A 15 -8.28 30.91 3.30
CA ASP A 15 -7.85 29.95 4.32
C ASP A 15 -6.44 29.44 4.09
N SER A 16 -5.71 29.47 5.18
CA SER A 16 -4.31 29.10 5.32
C SER A 16 -4.17 27.57 5.41
N GLN A 17 -3.00 27.07 5.04
CA GLN A 17 -2.48 25.72 5.33
C GLN A 17 -3.11 24.53 4.57
N LYS A 18 -2.49 24.14 3.46
CA LYS A 18 -2.29 22.73 3.06
C LYS A 18 -1.24 22.63 1.94
N ARG A 19 -0.01 23.01 2.24
CA ARG A 19 1.14 22.84 1.33
C ARG A 19 1.83 21.52 1.69
N ASN A 20 1.30 20.39 1.20
CA ASN A 20 1.97 19.07 1.08
C ASN A 20 0.98 17.98 0.60
N ARG A 21 0.19 18.26 -0.44
CA ARG A 21 -0.75 17.28 -1.01
C ARG A 21 -0.46 17.12 -2.50
N ILE A 22 0.05 15.95 -2.90
CA ILE A 22 0.25 15.62 -4.31
C ILE A 22 -1.03 15.03 -4.86
N GLN A 23 -1.60 15.67 -5.88
CA GLN A 23 -2.72 15.13 -6.64
C GLN A 23 -2.20 14.14 -7.69
N VAL A 24 -2.76 12.93 -7.74
CA VAL A 24 -2.40 11.90 -8.72
C VAL A 24 -3.64 11.48 -9.50
N SER A 25 -3.55 11.55 -10.83
CA SER A 25 -4.57 11.08 -11.78
C SER A 25 -4.33 9.62 -12.18
N ASN A 26 -5.40 8.91 -12.52
CA ASN A 26 -5.40 7.46 -12.83
C ASN A 26 -4.74 7.07 -14.18
N THR A 27 -3.91 7.92 -14.79
CA THR A 27 -3.25 7.55 -16.05
C THR A 27 -1.97 6.75 -15.78
N LYS A 28 -2.07 5.42 -15.81
CA LYS A 28 -1.05 4.41 -16.21
C LYS A 28 0.43 4.64 -15.81
N LYS A 29 0.75 5.34 -14.73
CA LYS A 29 2.13 5.42 -14.24
C LYS A 29 2.41 4.20 -13.37
N PRO A 30 3.50 3.43 -13.63
CA PRO A 30 3.86 2.27 -12.84
C PRO A 30 4.13 2.66 -11.39
N LEU A 31 3.80 1.80 -10.42
CA LEU A 31 3.96 2.06 -8.98
C LEU A 31 5.38 2.51 -8.59
N PHE A 32 6.40 2.04 -9.31
CA PHE A 32 7.79 2.47 -9.14
C PHE A 32 8.00 4.00 -9.33
N PHE A 33 7.17 4.65 -10.14
CA PHE A 33 7.18 6.11 -10.31
C PHE A 33 6.86 6.82 -8.98
N TYR A 34 5.86 6.33 -8.25
CA TYR A 34 5.45 6.90 -6.96
C TYR A 34 6.45 6.61 -5.86
N VAL A 35 7.10 5.44 -5.89
CA VAL A 35 8.21 5.10 -4.98
C VAL A 35 9.40 6.04 -5.16
N ASN A 36 9.78 6.35 -6.42
CA ASN A 36 10.88 7.27 -6.69
C ASN A 36 10.53 8.73 -6.32
N LEU A 37 9.28 9.13 -6.52
CA LEU A 37 8.79 10.43 -6.08
C LEU A 37 8.84 10.55 -4.55
N ALA A 38 8.33 9.55 -3.83
CA ALA A 38 8.38 9.50 -2.37
C ALA A 38 9.82 9.52 -1.83
N LYS A 39 10.75 8.79 -2.46
CA LYS A 39 12.18 8.84 -2.10
C LYS A 39 12.77 10.26 -2.23
N ARG A 40 12.40 11.01 -3.28
CA ARG A 40 12.87 12.38 -3.48
C ARG A 40 12.30 13.34 -2.43
N TYR A 41 11.03 13.20 -2.07
CA TYR A 41 10.40 14.04 -1.04
C TYR A 41 10.86 13.66 0.38
N MET A 42 11.16 12.39 0.64
CA MET A 42 11.73 11.94 1.93
C MET A 42 13.12 12.50 2.24
N GLN A 43 13.91 12.84 1.21
CA GLN A 43 15.19 13.53 1.42
C GLN A 43 15.03 14.95 1.96
N GLN A 44 13.83 15.53 1.84
CA GLN A 44 13.50 16.88 2.30
C GLN A 44 12.57 16.89 3.52
N TYR A 45 11.78 15.84 3.73
CA TYR A 45 10.78 15.72 4.80
C TYR A 45 10.82 14.32 5.43
N ASN A 46 10.73 14.22 6.76
CA ASN A 46 10.84 12.93 7.46
C ASN A 46 9.69 11.94 7.16
N GLU A 47 8.55 12.41 6.68
CA GLU A 47 7.39 11.58 6.35
C GLU A 47 6.61 12.15 5.16
N VAL A 48 6.00 11.26 4.36
CA VAL A 48 5.17 11.63 3.21
C VAL A 48 3.97 10.68 3.15
N GLU A 49 2.77 11.26 3.12
CA GLU A 49 1.51 10.53 2.93
C GLU A 49 0.97 10.82 1.52
N LEU A 50 0.63 9.77 0.76
CA LEU A 50 0.03 9.90 -0.58
C LEU A 50 -1.46 9.52 -0.49
N SER A 51 -2.34 10.47 -0.84
CA SER A 51 -3.79 10.22 -0.95
C SER A 51 -4.25 10.39 -2.40
N ALA A 52 -5.08 9.46 -2.89
CA ALA A 52 -5.70 9.56 -4.21
C ALA A 52 -6.86 10.56 -4.19
N LEU A 53 -6.99 11.39 -5.24
CA LEU A 53 -8.13 12.29 -5.42
C LEU A 53 -9.19 11.60 -6.27
N GLY A 54 -10.39 11.40 -5.71
CA GLY A 54 -11.55 10.93 -6.48
C GLY A 54 -12.44 9.86 -5.84
N MET A 55 -12.34 9.59 -4.54
CA MET A 55 -13.38 8.83 -3.83
C MET A 55 -13.98 9.71 -2.74
N GLU A 56 -15.26 10.05 -2.89
CA GLU A 56 -16.09 10.44 -1.75
C GLU A 56 -16.12 9.25 -0.78
N ILE A 57 -15.47 9.43 0.36
CA ILE A 57 -15.61 8.53 1.50
C ILE A 57 -16.80 9.08 2.28
N THR A 58 -17.93 8.38 2.23
CA THR A 58 -19.02 8.62 3.18
C THR A 58 -18.53 8.27 4.58
N ASP A 59 -18.60 9.25 5.47
CA ASP A 59 -18.09 9.22 6.84
C ASP A 59 -18.59 8.04 7.68
N GLY A 60 -17.68 7.53 8.50
CA GLY A 60 -17.96 6.61 9.61
C GLY A 60 -16.91 5.51 9.68
N VAL A 61 -15.81 5.71 10.41
CA VAL A 61 -15.70 5.50 11.86
C VAL A 61 -14.39 6.13 12.34
N ASN A 62 -14.49 7.04 13.31
CA ASN A 62 -13.33 7.58 14.04
C ASN A 62 -13.05 6.74 15.29
N ASN A 63 -11.76 6.70 15.64
CA ASN A 63 -11.13 6.22 16.87
C ASN A 63 -11.14 4.71 17.16
N MET A 64 -9.93 4.12 17.14
CA MET A 64 -9.29 3.79 18.42
C MET A 64 -7.78 3.56 18.24
N ASN A 65 -7.03 4.40 18.96
CA ASN A 65 -5.63 4.23 19.28
C ASN A 65 -5.57 3.27 20.47
N VAL A 66 -5.23 1.99 20.25
CA VAL A 66 -4.97 1.02 21.31
C VAL A 66 -3.83 0.13 20.85
N ALA A 67 -2.66 0.34 21.46
CA ALA A 67 -1.54 -0.57 21.70
C ALA A 67 -1.15 -1.58 20.59
N ASP A 68 0.16 -1.59 20.28
CA ASP A 68 0.98 -2.55 19.50
C ASP A 68 0.85 -4.05 19.91
N SER A 69 -0.32 -4.48 20.38
CA SER A 69 -0.76 -5.86 20.37
C SER A 69 -0.68 -6.37 18.94
N GLN A 70 0.14 -7.40 18.73
CA GLN A 70 0.42 -7.99 17.43
C GLN A 70 -0.86 -8.13 16.60
N LYS A 71 -1.06 -7.22 15.64
CA LYS A 71 -2.13 -7.33 14.66
C LYS A 71 -1.99 -8.70 14.01
N ARG A 72 -2.98 -9.57 14.24
CA ARG A 72 -2.96 -10.97 13.75
C ARG A 72 -2.84 -11.07 12.23
N ASN A 73 -3.08 -9.96 11.53
CA ASN A 73 -3.01 -9.83 10.08
C ASN A 73 -1.76 -9.08 9.56
N ARG A 74 -0.68 -8.96 10.34
CA ARG A 74 0.58 -8.35 9.89
C ARG A 74 1.58 -9.39 9.40
N ILE A 75 2.13 -9.16 8.22
CA ILE A 75 3.22 -9.94 7.62
C ILE A 75 4.47 -9.07 7.59
N GLN A 76 5.53 -9.51 8.25
CA GLN A 76 6.84 -8.92 8.10
C GLN A 76 7.66 -9.70 7.07
N VAL A 77 7.94 -9.06 5.95
CA VAL A 77 8.76 -9.60 4.88
C VAL A 77 10.22 -9.26 5.19
N SER A 78 11.05 -10.30 5.19
CA SER A 78 12.50 -10.18 5.35
C SER A 78 13.20 -10.69 4.10
N ASN A 79 14.45 -10.28 3.91
CA ASN A 79 15.20 -10.53 2.68
C ASN A 79 15.79 -11.96 2.59
N THR A 80 15.27 -12.95 3.35
CA THR A 80 15.92 -14.26 3.42
C THR A 80 14.96 -15.44 3.57
N LYS A 81 15.33 -16.54 2.89
CA LYS A 81 14.83 -17.93 3.00
C LYS A 81 13.43 -18.25 2.47
N LYS A 82 12.48 -17.31 2.46
CA LYS A 82 11.13 -17.60 1.96
C LYS A 82 10.98 -17.17 0.50
N PRO A 83 10.44 -18.03 -0.38
CA PRO A 83 10.17 -17.67 -1.77
C PRO A 83 9.09 -16.59 -1.84
N LEU A 84 9.07 -15.79 -2.91
CA LEU A 84 8.11 -14.70 -3.10
C LEU A 84 6.65 -15.14 -2.87
N PHE A 85 6.25 -16.25 -3.48
CA PHE A 85 4.88 -16.78 -3.40
C PHE A 85 4.49 -17.28 -2.01
N PHE A 86 5.44 -17.56 -1.11
CA PHE A 86 5.11 -17.84 0.28
C PHE A 86 4.34 -16.67 0.90
N TYR A 87 4.83 -15.44 0.71
CA TYR A 87 4.20 -14.24 1.24
C TYR A 87 2.91 -13.87 0.52
N VAL A 88 2.85 -14.07 -0.80
CA VAL A 88 1.61 -13.89 -1.57
C VAL A 88 0.51 -14.81 -1.04
N ASN A 89 0.81 -16.09 -0.83
CA ASN A 89 -0.16 -17.05 -0.34
C ASN A 89 -0.53 -16.81 1.13
N LEU A 90 0.43 -16.39 1.96
CA LEU A 90 0.15 -15.99 3.34
C LEU A 90 -0.79 -14.77 3.39
N ALA A 91 -0.56 -13.78 2.53
CA ALA A 91 -1.41 -12.59 2.42
C ALA A 91 -2.83 -12.95 1.99
N LYS A 92 -3.00 -13.85 1.00
CA LYS A 92 -4.32 -14.38 0.62
C LYS A 92 -5.04 -15.02 1.81
N ARG A 93 -4.35 -15.88 2.58
CA ARG A 93 -4.93 -16.52 3.78
C ARG A 93 -5.31 -15.51 4.86
N TYR A 94 -4.47 -14.50 5.11
CA TYR A 94 -4.77 -13.46 6.09
C TYR A 94 -5.95 -12.60 5.66
N MET A 95 -6.05 -12.23 4.38
CA MET A 95 -7.22 -11.54 3.86
C MET A 95 -8.47 -12.41 3.98
N GLN A 96 -8.41 -13.72 3.67
CA GLN A 96 -9.54 -14.64 3.90
C GLN A 96 -10.06 -14.61 5.34
N GLN A 97 -9.17 -14.57 6.33
CA GLN A 97 -9.52 -14.62 7.76
C GLN A 97 -9.89 -13.26 8.37
N TYR A 98 -9.25 -12.18 7.92
CA TYR A 98 -9.30 -10.88 8.59
C TYR A 98 -9.78 -9.74 7.68
N ASN A 99 -10.17 -10.03 6.44
CA ASN A 99 -10.54 -9.09 5.37
C ASN A 99 -9.43 -8.13 4.89
N GLU A 100 -8.37 -8.00 5.68
CA GLU A 100 -7.24 -7.11 5.42
C GLU A 100 -5.93 -7.75 5.83
N VAL A 101 -4.83 -7.29 5.24
CA VAL A 101 -3.48 -7.69 5.58
C VAL A 101 -2.54 -6.49 5.57
N GLU A 102 -1.65 -6.42 6.56
CA GLU A 102 -0.62 -5.39 6.67
C GLU A 102 0.74 -6.00 6.28
N LEU A 103 1.32 -5.57 5.16
CA LEU A 103 2.63 -5.99 4.69
C LEU A 103 3.69 -4.99 5.15
N SER A 104 4.73 -5.45 5.84
CA SER A 104 5.82 -4.59 6.32
C SER A 104 7.18 -5.12 5.93
N ALA A 105 8.14 -4.23 5.62
CA ALA A 105 9.52 -4.61 5.34
C ALA A 105 10.51 -3.50 5.66
N LEU A 106 11.79 -3.89 5.81
CA LEU A 106 12.91 -2.99 6.04
C LEU A 106 13.97 -3.12 4.94
N GLY A 107 14.54 -1.98 4.52
CA GLY A 107 15.66 -1.91 3.60
C GLY A 107 15.42 -2.66 2.28
N MET A 108 16.28 -3.62 1.95
CA MET A 108 16.21 -4.36 0.67
C MET A 108 14.91 -5.16 0.49
N ALA A 109 14.27 -5.60 1.59
CA ALA A 109 13.03 -6.37 1.51
C ALA A 109 11.81 -5.54 1.10
N ILE A 110 11.94 -4.21 1.03
CA ILE A 110 10.88 -3.30 0.57
C ILE A 110 10.45 -3.67 -0.86
N ALA A 111 11.40 -4.02 -1.74
CA ALA A 111 11.09 -4.41 -3.12
C ALA A 111 10.14 -5.61 -3.16
N THR A 112 10.40 -6.63 -2.33
CA THR A 112 9.55 -7.82 -2.23
C THR A 112 8.13 -7.48 -1.77
N VAL A 113 7.95 -6.58 -0.78
CA VAL A 113 6.62 -6.14 -0.34
C VAL A 113 5.85 -5.43 -1.46
N VAL A 114 6.53 -4.57 -2.21
CA VAL A 114 5.92 -3.88 -3.36
C VAL A 114 5.47 -4.90 -4.40
N THR A 115 6.33 -5.87 -4.74
CA THR A 115 5.99 -6.93 -5.69
C THR A 115 4.80 -7.78 -5.21
N ILE A 116 4.73 -8.13 -3.92
CA ILE A 116 3.58 -8.88 -3.36
C ILE A 116 2.29 -8.09 -3.52
N ALA A 117 2.31 -6.80 -3.14
CA ALA A 117 1.14 -5.94 -3.27
C ALA A 117 0.70 -5.78 -4.73
N GLU A 118 1.65 -5.62 -5.66
CA GLU A 118 1.40 -5.56 -7.10
C GLU A 118 0.76 -6.84 -7.63
N ILE A 119 1.28 -8.02 -7.26
CA ILE A 119 0.69 -9.31 -7.68
C ILE A 119 -0.77 -9.41 -7.22
N LEU A 120 -1.05 -9.08 -5.95
CA LEU A 120 -2.40 -9.19 -5.39
C LEU A 120 -3.37 -8.20 -6.06
N LYS A 121 -2.93 -6.97 -6.32
CA LYS A 121 -3.73 -5.96 -7.03
C LYS A 121 -3.99 -6.34 -8.49
N ASN A 122 -2.95 -6.74 -9.22
CA ASN A 122 -3.05 -7.07 -10.65
C ASN A 122 -3.94 -8.29 -10.89
N ASN A 123 -3.97 -9.23 -9.95
CA ASN A 123 -4.86 -10.38 -9.98
C ASN A 123 -6.29 -10.06 -9.52
N GLY A 124 -6.61 -8.78 -9.23
CA GLY A 124 -7.93 -8.36 -8.79
C GLY A 124 -8.33 -8.84 -7.40
N LEU A 125 -7.37 -9.26 -6.56
CA LEU A 125 -7.63 -9.81 -5.23
C LEU A 125 -7.64 -8.74 -4.13
N ALA A 126 -6.88 -7.67 -4.30
CA ALA A 126 -6.70 -6.67 -3.25
C ALA A 126 -6.84 -5.24 -3.73
N LEU A 127 -7.30 -4.38 -2.83
CA LEU A 127 -7.24 -2.92 -2.92
C LEU A 127 -6.26 -2.40 -1.86
N GLU A 128 -5.40 -1.46 -2.22
CA GLU A 128 -4.60 -0.73 -1.27
C GLU A 128 -5.46 0.22 -0.45
N LYS A 129 -5.37 0.13 0.87
CA LYS A 129 -6.01 1.03 1.82
C LYS A 129 -5.04 2.09 2.34
N LYS A 130 -3.79 1.69 2.56
CA LYS A 130 -2.73 2.58 3.07
C LYS A 130 -1.38 2.14 2.55
N ILE A 131 -0.54 3.09 2.16
CA ILE A 131 0.89 2.89 1.90
C ILE A 131 1.64 3.93 2.71
N MET A 132 2.48 3.44 3.63
CA MET A 132 3.30 4.28 4.49
C MET A 132 4.74 3.86 4.36
N THR A 133 5.62 4.86 4.28
CA THR A 133 7.06 4.65 4.35
C THR A 133 7.61 5.54 5.45
N SER A 134 8.59 5.06 6.18
CA SER A 134 9.27 5.81 7.25
C SER A 134 10.72 5.36 7.37
N THR A 135 11.50 6.03 8.21
CA THR A 135 12.81 5.56 8.66
C THR A 135 12.73 5.14 10.11
N VAL A 136 13.35 4.00 10.44
CA VAL A 136 13.41 3.50 11.82
C VAL A 136 14.86 3.29 12.23
N ASP A 137 15.19 3.66 13.47
CA ASP A 137 16.49 3.36 14.06
C ASP A 137 16.54 1.89 14.47
N ILE A 138 17.46 1.14 13.89
CA ILE A 138 17.72 -0.26 14.24
C ILE A 138 18.98 -0.30 15.09
N LYS A 139 18.86 -0.85 16.29
CA LYS A 139 20.03 -1.17 17.11
C LYS A 139 20.79 -2.31 16.44
N ASP A 140 22.02 -2.02 16.03
CA ASP A 140 22.94 -3.00 15.48
C ASP A 140 24.07 -3.21 16.50
N ASP A 141 23.95 -4.25 17.32
CA ASP A 141 24.92 -4.57 18.38
C ASP A 141 26.32 -4.87 17.80
N SER A 142 26.43 -5.18 16.50
CA SER A 142 27.71 -5.42 15.83
C SER A 142 28.44 -4.14 15.41
N ARG A 143 27.72 -3.02 15.26
CA ARG A 143 28.27 -1.75 14.74
C ARG A 143 28.42 -0.66 15.80
N GLY A 144 27.99 -0.91 17.04
CA GLY A 144 28.13 0.02 18.18
C GLY A 144 27.34 1.33 18.06
N ARG A 145 26.60 1.54 16.97
CA ARG A 145 25.73 2.70 16.73
C ARG A 145 24.40 2.28 16.09
N PRO A 146 23.28 2.95 16.41
CA PRO A 146 22.03 2.76 15.70
C PRO A 146 22.19 3.03 14.20
N VAL A 147 21.55 2.22 13.36
CA VAL A 147 21.51 2.39 11.91
C VAL A 147 20.08 2.67 11.48
N GLN A 148 19.86 3.79 10.80
CA GLN A 148 18.57 4.09 10.19
C GLN A 148 18.31 3.18 9.00
N LYS A 149 17.14 2.54 8.98
CA LYS A 149 16.65 1.78 7.83
C LYS A 149 15.31 2.30 7.38
N ALA A 150 15.12 2.40 6.07
CA ALA A 150 13.80 2.61 5.51
C ALA A 150 12.88 1.44 5.88
N LYS A 151 11.62 1.77 6.20
CA LYS A 151 10.52 0.87 6.51
C LYS A 151 9.37 1.19 5.56
N ILE A 152 8.68 0.14 5.10
CA ILE A 152 7.41 0.26 4.38
C ILE A 152 6.33 -0.52 5.13
N GLU A 153 5.11 0.00 5.10
CA GLU A 153 3.89 -0.62 5.63
C GLU A 153 2.76 -0.41 4.61
N ILE A 154 2.20 -1.49 4.08
CA ILE A 154 1.11 -1.48 3.11
C ILE A 154 -0.08 -2.22 3.71
N LEU A 155 -1.21 -1.54 3.89
CA LEU A 155 -2.48 -2.17 4.25
C LEU A 155 -3.26 -2.47 2.97
N LEU A 156 -3.58 -3.75 2.77
CA LEU A 156 -4.41 -4.22 1.69
C LEU A 156 -5.73 -4.75 2.24
N GLY A 157 -6.84 -4.48 1.56
CA GLY A 157 -8.13 -5.10 1.82
C GLY A 157 -8.62 -5.94 0.65
N LYS A 158 -9.50 -6.91 0.92
CA LYS A 158 -10.17 -7.69 -0.13
C LYS A 158 -10.89 -6.78 -1.13
N THR A 159 -10.89 -7.19 -2.39
CA THR A 159 -11.87 -6.73 -3.39
C THR A 159 -13.20 -7.46 -3.20
N ALA A 160 -14.26 -6.98 -3.84
CA ALA A 160 -15.55 -7.67 -3.87
C ALA A 160 -15.45 -9.07 -4.52
N ASN A 161 -14.59 -9.21 -5.53
CA ASN A 161 -14.42 -10.45 -6.31
C ASN A 161 -13.41 -11.42 -5.65
N PHE A 162 -12.90 -11.10 -4.46
CA PHE A 162 -11.81 -11.86 -3.85
C PHE A 162 -12.19 -13.33 -3.59
N ASP A 163 -13.35 -13.57 -2.97
CA ASP A 163 -13.73 -14.92 -2.57
C ASP A 163 -14.05 -15.79 -3.81
N GLU A 164 -14.65 -15.21 -4.86
CA GLU A 164 -14.89 -15.87 -6.15
C GLU A 164 -13.57 -16.28 -6.85
N LEU A 165 -12.63 -15.34 -6.95
CA LEU A 165 -11.32 -15.60 -7.58
C LEU A 165 -10.48 -16.60 -6.78
N MET A 166 -10.63 -16.64 -5.46
CA MET A 166 -9.97 -17.63 -4.60
C MET A 166 -10.56 -19.03 -4.78
N ALA A 167 -11.88 -19.14 -4.92
CA ALA A 167 -12.55 -20.42 -5.20
C ALA A 167 -12.17 -20.96 -6.59
N ALA A 168 -12.25 -20.12 -7.63
CA ALA A 168 -11.89 -20.50 -8.99
C ALA A 168 -10.41 -20.96 -9.11
N ALA A 169 -9.49 -20.27 -8.42
CA ALA A 169 -8.08 -20.65 -8.40
C ALA A 169 -7.83 -21.98 -7.67
N GLN A 170 -8.67 -22.33 -6.68
CA GLN A 170 -8.57 -23.61 -5.97
C GLN A 170 -9.08 -24.76 -6.86
N GLU A 171 -10.20 -24.58 -7.54
CA GLU A 171 -10.74 -25.54 -8.51
C GLU A 171 -9.75 -25.80 -9.65
N GLU A 172 -9.13 -24.75 -10.19
CA GLU A 172 -8.11 -24.90 -11.24
C GLU A 172 -6.87 -25.66 -10.74
N LYS A 173 -6.47 -25.45 -9.48
CA LYS A 173 -5.35 -26.15 -8.88
C LYS A 173 -5.66 -27.64 -8.68
N GLU A 174 -6.84 -27.96 -8.18
CA GLU A 174 -7.31 -29.35 -7.98
C GLU A 174 -7.44 -30.09 -9.32
N ALA A 175 -7.96 -29.43 -10.37
CA ALA A 175 -8.06 -30.01 -11.70
C ALA A 175 -6.68 -30.33 -12.32
N ARG A 176 -5.68 -29.47 -12.10
CA ARG A 176 -4.30 -29.70 -12.56
C ARG A 176 -3.64 -30.86 -11.81
N GLU A 177 -3.80 -30.92 -10.48
CA GLU A 177 -3.25 -32.01 -9.66
C GLU A 177 -3.87 -33.36 -10.04
N ALA A 178 -5.18 -33.42 -10.30
CA ALA A 178 -5.85 -34.63 -10.77
C ALA A 178 -5.40 -35.09 -12.18
N ALA A 179 -5.03 -34.16 -13.06
CA ALA A 179 -4.54 -34.47 -14.40
C ALA A 179 -3.10 -35.00 -14.38
N GLU A 180 -2.26 -34.52 -13.45
CA GLU A 180 -0.87 -34.98 -13.27
C GLU A 180 -0.81 -36.37 -12.60
N GLU A 181 -1.77 -36.71 -11.73
CA GLU A 181 -1.87 -38.05 -11.13
C GLU A 181 -2.35 -39.13 -12.11
N GLN A 182 -2.92 -38.74 -13.26
CA GLN A 182 -3.41 -39.64 -14.32
C GLN A 182 -2.42 -39.81 -15.49
N SER A 183 -1.25 -39.16 -15.46
CA SER A 183 -0.19 -39.27 -16.48
C SER A 183 1.01 -40.06 -15.98
#